data_AF-A0A220U3Z9-F1
#
_entry.id   AF-A0A220U3Z9-F1
#
_cell.length_a   1.000
_cell.length_b   1.000
_cell.length_c   1.000
_cell.angle_alpha   90.00
_cell.angle_beta   90.00
_cell.angle_gamma   90.00
#
_symmetry.space_group_name_H-M   'P 1'
#
loop_
_entity.id
_entity.type
_entity.pdbx_description
1 polymer ?
#
loop_
_entity_poly.entity_id
_entity_poly.type
_entity_poly.pdbx_seq_one_letter_code
_entity_poly.pdbx_strand_id
1 'polypeptide(L)'
;MNTLEFISSIIKSIAWPSVILAIIIILRKPLKKLLNNINRITYSNVAIEFSKGLQAARQSLESVKTVFDLNVSGDKSFNKKENEIVEIANISPSASIAMSWSMVEDVINKQLPDVKEAPIADISILKVQGIISSDMEAVLIKLKKLKDCAVNGTVDGKLSYTQSIEYFEIAKTVQGIMGGDSGKEAKIHGN
;
A
#
# COMPACT_ATOMS: atom_id res chain seq x y z
N MET A 1 37.16 -25.73 59.62
CA MET A 1 36.09 -24.95 58.98
C MET A 1 34.78 -25.63 59.30
N ASN A 2 33.85 -24.92 59.94
CA ASN A 2 32.54 -25.47 60.28
C ASN A 2 31.73 -25.61 58.98
N THR A 3 31.06 -26.74 58.79
CA THR A 3 30.20 -27.04 57.62
C THR A 3 29.19 -25.92 57.31
N LEU A 4 28.78 -25.17 58.33
CA LEU A 4 27.93 -23.99 58.24
C LEU A 4 28.58 -22.81 57.47
N GLU A 5 29.89 -22.60 57.61
CA GLU A 5 30.59 -21.50 56.91
C GLU A 5 30.72 -21.77 55.41
N PHE A 6 30.91 -23.04 55.03
CA PHE A 6 30.98 -23.46 53.62
C PHE A 6 29.62 -23.32 52.92
N ILE A 7 28.53 -23.65 53.61
CA ILE A 7 27.17 -23.44 53.08
C ILE A 7 26.87 -21.94 52.93
N SER A 8 27.31 -21.11 53.88
CA SER A 8 27.12 -19.66 53.82
C SER A 8 27.85 -19.00 52.64
N SER A 9 29.08 -19.43 52.32
CA SER A 9 29.85 -18.86 51.21
C SER A 9 29.27 -19.23 49.84
N ILE A 10 28.73 -20.44 49.68
CA ILE A 10 28.05 -20.88 48.46
C ILE A 10 26.76 -20.07 48.23
N ILE A 11 25.95 -19.89 49.28
CA ILE A 11 24.70 -19.11 49.19
C ILE A 11 25.01 -17.67 48.79
N LYS A 12 26.04 -17.04 49.37
CA LYS A 12 26.46 -15.67 49.00
C LYS A 12 26.87 -15.55 47.53
N SER A 13 27.54 -16.58 46.98
CA SER A 13 27.98 -16.57 45.57
C SER A 13 26.82 -16.79 44.59
N ILE A 14 25.83 -17.62 44.94
CA ILE A 14 24.68 -17.97 44.08
C ILE A 14 23.51 -16.98 44.21
N ALA A 15 23.40 -16.27 45.34
CA ALA A 15 22.31 -15.32 45.57
C ALA A 15 22.23 -14.27 44.46
N TRP A 16 23.37 -13.72 44.03
CA TRP A 16 23.39 -12.63 43.05
C TRP A 16 23.04 -13.05 41.62
N PRO A 17 23.62 -14.12 41.07
CA PRO A 17 23.17 -14.69 39.80
C PRO A 17 21.69 -15.09 39.80
N SER A 18 21.19 -15.63 40.93
CA SER A 18 19.78 -16.03 41.05
C SER A 18 18.81 -14.84 40.99
N VAL A 19 19.16 -13.72 41.62
CA VAL A 19 18.34 -12.50 41.55
C VAL A 19 18.30 -11.95 40.13
N ILE A 20 19.44 -11.88 39.45
CA ILE A 20 19.50 -11.42 38.04
C ILE A 20 18.61 -12.32 37.16
N LEU A 21 18.71 -13.64 37.33
CA LEU A 21 17.91 -14.60 36.57
C LEU A 21 16.42 -14.45 36.86
N ALA A 22 16.03 -14.26 38.13
CA ALA A 22 14.65 -14.01 38.53
C ALA A 22 14.10 -12.71 37.91
N ILE A 23 14.88 -11.62 37.91
CA ILE A 23 14.52 -10.35 37.26
C ILE A 23 14.28 -10.58 35.76
N ILE A 24 15.18 -11.25 35.05
CA ILE A 24 15.01 -11.53 33.62
C ILE A 24 13.74 -12.36 33.35
N ILE A 25 13.46 -13.37 34.18
CA ILE A 25 12.27 -14.23 34.03
C ILE A 25 10.97 -13.48 34.30
N ILE A 26 10.97 -12.54 35.25
CA ILE A 26 9.81 -11.70 35.58
C ILE A 26 9.62 -10.62 34.50
N LEU A 27 10.68 -9.95 34.06
CA LEU A 27 10.62 -8.83 33.11
C LEU A 27 10.43 -9.25 31.65
N ARG A 28 10.80 -10.47 31.25
CA ARG A 28 10.58 -10.93 29.86
C ARG A 28 9.11 -10.88 29.43
N LYS A 29 8.18 -11.13 30.36
CA LYS A 29 6.73 -11.12 30.09
C LYS A 29 6.20 -9.70 29.83
N PRO A 30 6.39 -8.69 30.71
CA PRO A 30 5.95 -7.33 30.46
C PRO A 30 6.67 -6.69 29.26
N LEU A 31 7.96 -6.98 29.04
CA LEU A 31 8.70 -6.47 27.87
C LEU A 31 8.11 -6.97 26.54
N LYS A 32 7.81 -8.27 26.44
CA LYS A 32 7.13 -8.82 25.25
C LYS A 32 5.75 -8.19 25.03
N LYS A 33 5.00 -7.94 26.11
CA LYS A 33 3.66 -7.32 26.02
C LYS A 33 3.75 -5.86 25.54
N LEU A 34 4.72 -5.10 26.05
CA LEU A 34 4.96 -3.71 25.65
C LEU A 34 5.38 -3.62 24.18
N LEU A 35 6.35 -4.44 23.77
CA LEU A 35 6.80 -4.50 22.37
C LEU A 35 5.67 -4.87 21.42
N ASN A 36 4.84 -5.87 21.78
CA ASN A 36 3.72 -6.28 20.94
C ASN A 36 2.63 -5.20 20.83
N ASN A 37 2.40 -4.43 21.90
CA ASN A 37 1.42 -3.33 21.89
C ASN A 37 1.87 -2.15 21.01
N ILE A 38 3.15 -1.75 21.10
CA ILE A 38 3.72 -0.70 20.24
C ILE A 38 3.56 -1.12 18.78
N ASN A 39 3.91 -2.39 18.49
CA ASN A 39 3.79 -2.92 17.15
C ASN A 39 2.32 -2.82 16.69
N ARG A 40 1.35 -3.36 17.46
CA ARG A 40 -0.11 -3.34 17.17
C ARG A 40 -0.68 -1.96 16.84
N ILE A 41 -0.25 -0.92 17.55
CA ILE A 41 -0.70 0.46 17.31
C ILE A 41 -0.18 0.96 15.96
N THR A 42 1.10 0.73 15.65
CA THR A 42 1.70 1.07 14.36
C THR A 42 1.03 0.33 13.20
N TYR A 43 0.76 -0.99 13.32
CA TYR A 43 0.01 -1.74 12.29
C TYR A 43 -1.35 -1.09 11.99
N SER A 44 -2.08 -0.72 13.04
CA SER A 44 -3.41 -0.13 12.90
C SER A 44 -3.36 1.24 12.22
N ASN A 45 -2.36 2.06 12.54
CA ASN A 45 -2.30 3.42 11.98
C ASN A 45 -1.99 3.39 10.47
N VAL A 46 -1.07 2.52 10.04
CA VAL A 46 -0.73 2.36 8.61
C VAL A 46 -1.93 1.84 7.80
N ALA A 47 -2.62 0.81 8.30
CA ALA A 47 -3.80 0.27 7.62
C ALA A 47 -4.92 1.33 7.51
N ILE A 48 -5.12 2.14 8.55
CA ILE A 48 -6.09 3.25 8.54
C ILE A 48 -5.71 4.31 7.51
N GLU A 49 -4.43 4.72 7.46
CA GLU A 49 -3.94 5.71 6.50
C GLU A 49 -4.08 5.20 5.06
N PHE A 50 -3.81 3.92 4.81
CA PHE A 50 -3.99 3.30 3.51
C PHE A 50 -5.47 3.33 3.08
N SER A 51 -6.38 2.90 3.96
CA SER A 51 -7.83 2.95 3.69
C SER A 51 -8.35 4.36 3.46
N LYS A 52 -7.86 5.35 4.22
CA LYS A 52 -8.19 6.77 3.99
C LYS A 52 -7.70 7.24 2.63
N GLY A 53 -6.49 6.83 2.24
CA GLY A 53 -5.94 7.15 0.92
C GLY A 53 -6.75 6.53 -0.22
N LEU A 54 -7.17 5.26 -0.09
CA LEU A 54 -8.05 4.59 -1.05
C LEU A 54 -9.39 5.32 -1.17
N GLN A 55 -10.01 5.68 -0.04
CA GLN A 55 -11.26 6.44 -0.03
C GLN A 55 -11.10 7.80 -0.74
N ALA A 56 -10.02 8.51 -0.47
CA ALA A 56 -9.74 9.80 -1.10
C ALA A 56 -9.42 9.67 -2.61
N ALA A 57 -8.80 8.57 -3.04
CA ALA A 57 -8.57 8.29 -4.46
C ALA A 57 -9.90 7.97 -5.16
N ARG A 58 -10.76 7.16 -4.53
CA ARG A 58 -12.08 6.82 -5.03
C ARG A 58 -12.98 8.05 -5.16
N GLN A 59 -13.00 8.93 -4.16
CA GLN A 59 -13.78 10.17 -4.23
C GLN A 59 -13.37 11.05 -5.42
N SER A 60 -12.06 11.23 -5.64
CA SER A 60 -11.57 11.96 -6.82
C SER A 60 -11.93 11.24 -8.13
N LEU A 61 -11.91 9.92 -8.15
CA LEU A 61 -12.28 9.13 -9.32
C LEU A 61 -13.77 9.22 -9.67
N GLU A 62 -14.66 9.30 -8.68
CA GLU A 62 -16.11 9.49 -8.94
C GLU A 62 -16.40 10.85 -9.58
N SER A 63 -15.66 11.89 -9.21
CA SER A 63 -15.70 13.20 -9.89
C SER A 63 -15.30 13.07 -11.37
N VAL A 64 -14.27 12.28 -11.68
CA VAL A 64 -13.85 12.01 -13.06
C VAL A 64 -14.93 11.22 -13.83
N LYS A 65 -15.50 10.16 -13.26
CA LYS A 65 -16.54 9.36 -13.94
C LYS A 65 -17.77 10.19 -14.32
N THR A 66 -18.15 11.14 -13.47
CA THR A 66 -19.30 12.01 -13.70
C THR A 66 -19.07 12.95 -14.89
N VAL A 67 -17.81 13.36 -15.13
CA VAL A 67 -17.43 14.19 -16.28
C VAL A 67 -17.41 13.40 -17.59
N PHE A 68 -16.99 12.14 -17.56
CA PHE A 68 -16.84 11.32 -18.78
C PHE A 68 -18.10 10.52 -19.18
N ASP A 69 -19.21 10.61 -18.44
CA ASP A 69 -20.44 9.80 -18.63
C ASP A 69 -20.16 8.31 -18.92
N LEU A 70 -19.09 7.78 -18.30
CA LEU A 70 -18.66 6.41 -18.49
C LEU A 70 -19.48 5.53 -17.58
N ASN A 71 -20.60 5.04 -18.12
CA ASN A 71 -21.24 3.84 -17.62
C ASN A 71 -20.30 2.66 -17.94
N VAL A 72 -19.25 2.49 -17.13
CA VAL A 72 -18.37 1.31 -17.18
C VAL A 72 -19.21 0.14 -16.68
N SER A 73 -20.12 -0.33 -17.53
CA SER A 73 -20.84 -1.58 -17.39
C SER A 73 -19.85 -2.68 -17.73
N GLY A 74 -18.87 -2.86 -16.85
CA GLY A 74 -17.85 -3.88 -17.00
C GLY A 74 -18.47 -5.23 -16.73
N ASP A 75 -18.45 -6.09 -17.75
CA ASP A 75 -18.46 -7.53 -17.54
C ASP A 75 -17.50 -7.85 -16.38
N LYS A 76 -18.03 -8.47 -15.32
CA LYS A 76 -17.24 -8.88 -14.15
C LYS A 76 -16.31 -10.04 -14.46
N SER A 77 -16.25 -10.48 -15.71
CA SER A 77 -15.25 -11.40 -16.21
C SER A 77 -13.87 -10.74 -16.15
N PHE A 78 -13.07 -11.15 -15.17
CA PHE A 78 -11.66 -10.80 -15.12
C PHE A 78 -10.91 -11.52 -16.23
N ASN A 79 -10.03 -10.80 -16.92
CA ASN A 79 -9.10 -11.46 -17.83
C ASN A 79 -8.06 -12.28 -17.04
N LYS A 80 -7.27 -13.11 -17.73
CA LYS A 80 -6.28 -13.99 -17.08
C LYS A 80 -5.30 -13.24 -16.16
N LYS A 81 -4.83 -12.06 -16.57
CA LYS A 81 -3.89 -11.21 -15.80
C LYS A 81 -4.57 -10.60 -14.58
N GLU A 82 -5.82 -10.20 -14.72
CA GLU A 82 -6.64 -9.68 -13.61
C GLU A 82 -6.93 -10.75 -12.56
N ASN A 83 -7.25 -11.99 -12.97
CA ASN A 83 -7.43 -13.11 -12.03
C ASN A 83 -6.16 -13.41 -11.25
N GLU A 84 -5.00 -13.40 -11.90
CA GLU A 84 -3.70 -13.60 -11.25
C GLU A 84 -3.43 -12.53 -10.18
N ILE A 85 -3.76 -11.26 -10.45
CA ILE A 85 -3.61 -10.16 -9.48
C ILE A 85 -4.50 -10.38 -8.24
N VAL A 86 -5.73 -10.86 -8.44
CA VAL A 86 -6.68 -11.18 -7.37
C VAL A 86 -6.20 -12.38 -6.54
N GLU A 87 -5.67 -13.42 -7.18
CA GLU A 87 -5.08 -14.58 -6.50
C GLU A 87 -3.86 -14.17 -5.66
N ILE A 88 -2.97 -13.34 -6.23
CA ILE A 88 -1.79 -12.82 -5.54
C ILE A 88 -2.19 -11.93 -4.37
N ALA A 89 -3.32 -11.22 -4.42
CA ALA A 89 -3.77 -10.39 -3.30
C ALA A 89 -3.98 -11.20 -2.00
N ASN A 90 -4.33 -12.49 -2.11
CA ASN A 90 -4.48 -13.37 -0.95
C ASN A 90 -3.13 -13.80 -0.35
N ILE A 91 -2.09 -13.88 -1.18
CA ILE A 91 -0.76 -14.37 -0.80
C ILE A 91 0.12 -13.20 -0.36
N SER A 92 0.16 -12.14 -1.17
CA SER A 92 0.95 -10.93 -0.99
C SER A 92 0.18 -9.70 -1.50
N PRO A 93 -0.58 -9.02 -0.62
CA PRO A 93 -1.29 -7.78 -0.93
C PRO A 93 -0.39 -6.70 -1.53
N SER A 94 0.85 -6.54 -1.04
CA SER A 94 1.80 -5.55 -1.57
C SER A 94 2.23 -5.88 -3.00
N ALA A 95 2.45 -7.16 -3.33
CA ALA A 95 2.76 -7.59 -4.69
C ALA A 95 1.57 -7.36 -5.64
N SER A 96 0.36 -7.65 -5.18
CA SER A 96 -0.87 -7.40 -5.96
C SER A 96 -1.08 -5.89 -6.22
N ILE A 97 -0.81 -5.02 -5.24
CA ILE A 97 -0.80 -3.57 -5.43
C ILE A 97 0.25 -3.14 -6.47
N ALA A 98 1.47 -3.68 -6.40
CA ALA A 98 2.52 -3.39 -7.37
C ALA A 98 2.11 -3.80 -8.79
N MET A 99 1.54 -4.99 -8.97
CA MET A 99 1.05 -5.48 -10.25
C MET A 99 -0.14 -4.66 -10.78
N SER A 100 -1.05 -4.26 -9.89
CA SER A 100 -2.17 -3.39 -10.23
C SER A 100 -1.69 -2.02 -10.71
N TRP A 101 -0.66 -1.46 -10.08
CA TRP A 101 -0.06 -0.20 -10.52
C TRP A 101 0.60 -0.31 -11.90
N SER A 102 1.25 -1.43 -12.20
CA SER A 102 1.81 -1.67 -13.54
C SER A 102 0.75 -1.61 -14.66
N MET A 103 -0.52 -1.94 -14.38
CA MET A 103 -1.60 -1.75 -15.35
C MET A 103 -1.84 -0.28 -15.70
N VAL A 104 -1.66 0.62 -14.73
CA VAL A 104 -1.77 2.07 -14.92
C VAL A 104 -0.55 2.60 -15.65
N GLU A 105 0.64 2.17 -15.25
CA GLU A 105 1.91 2.52 -15.93
C GLU A 105 1.88 2.09 -17.40
N ASP A 106 1.37 0.89 -17.71
CA ASP A 106 1.21 0.40 -19.08
C ASP A 106 0.37 1.36 -19.94
N VAL A 107 -0.68 1.98 -19.38
CA VAL A 107 -1.51 2.95 -20.10
C VAL A 107 -0.81 4.30 -20.22
N ILE A 108 -0.16 4.77 -19.16
CA ILE A 108 0.62 6.02 -19.18
C ILE A 108 1.72 5.93 -20.24
N ASN A 109 2.48 4.84 -20.27
CA ASN A 109 3.58 4.63 -21.22
C ASN A 109 3.09 4.58 -22.67
N LYS A 110 1.87 4.08 -22.93
CA LYS A 110 1.26 4.13 -24.28
C LYS A 110 0.93 5.55 -24.73
N GLN A 111 0.59 6.44 -23.79
CA GLN A 111 0.31 7.85 -24.09
C GLN A 111 1.61 8.68 -24.22
N LEU A 112 2.73 8.18 -23.69
CA LEU A 112 4.04 8.84 -23.69
C LEU A 112 5.14 7.94 -24.29
N PRO A 113 5.04 7.50 -25.56
CA PRO A 113 5.96 6.52 -26.16
C PRO A 113 7.42 7.01 -26.26
N ASP A 114 7.64 8.33 -26.29
CA ASP A 114 8.98 8.93 -26.44
C ASP A 114 9.75 9.06 -25.11
N VAL A 115 9.09 8.85 -23.96
CA VAL A 115 9.75 8.88 -22.65
C VAL A 115 10.21 7.47 -22.31
N LYS A 116 11.33 7.06 -22.92
CA LYS A 116 11.88 5.68 -22.86
C LYS A 116 12.14 5.13 -21.46
N GLU A 117 12.26 6.02 -20.48
CA GLU A 117 12.27 5.69 -19.07
C GLU A 117 11.54 6.84 -18.38
N ALA A 118 10.23 6.72 -18.17
CA ALA A 118 9.52 7.63 -17.27
C ALA A 118 9.52 6.99 -15.87
N PRO A 119 10.58 7.13 -15.06
CA PRO A 119 10.49 6.78 -13.66
C PRO A 119 9.53 7.78 -13.03
N ILE A 120 8.24 7.47 -12.99
CA ILE A 120 7.35 7.97 -11.96
C ILE A 120 7.10 9.51 -11.99
N ALA A 121 7.81 10.28 -12.83
CA ALA A 121 8.05 11.71 -12.62
C ALA A 121 6.97 12.61 -13.21
N ASP A 122 6.23 12.19 -14.23
CA ASP A 122 5.57 13.18 -15.07
C ASP A 122 4.08 12.91 -15.32
N ILE A 123 3.38 12.47 -14.27
CA ILE A 123 1.90 12.60 -14.23
C ILE A 123 1.50 14.06 -14.52
N SER A 124 2.30 15.02 -14.09
CA SER A 124 2.08 16.43 -14.40
C SER A 124 2.31 16.79 -15.86
N ILE A 125 3.15 16.08 -16.62
CA ILE A 125 3.26 16.27 -18.08
C ILE A 125 1.97 15.84 -18.77
N LEU A 126 1.35 14.74 -18.34
CA LEU A 126 0.06 14.31 -18.91
C LEU A 126 -1.00 15.41 -18.78
N LYS A 127 -1.00 16.15 -17.66
CA LYS A 127 -1.89 17.30 -17.47
C LYS A 127 -1.50 18.49 -18.35
N VAL A 128 -0.21 18.83 -18.40
CA VAL A 128 0.30 19.93 -19.24
C VAL A 128 0.00 19.69 -20.72
N GLN A 129 0.05 18.44 -21.17
CA GLN A 129 -0.29 18.02 -22.53
C GLN A 129 -1.80 17.88 -22.77
N GLY A 130 -2.65 18.10 -21.76
CA GLY A 130 -4.11 17.99 -21.86
C GLY A 130 -4.62 16.55 -22.02
N ILE A 131 -3.79 15.54 -21.75
CA ILE A 131 -4.16 14.12 -21.85
C ILE A 131 -5.06 13.71 -20.68
N ILE A 132 -4.89 14.33 -19.51
CA ILE A 132 -5.68 14.06 -18.30
C ILE A 132 -6.19 15.36 -17.66
N SER A 133 -7.34 15.26 -16.99
CA SER A 133 -7.89 16.35 -16.17
C SER A 133 -7.12 16.52 -14.85
N SER A 134 -7.31 17.66 -14.18
CA SER A 134 -6.69 17.91 -12.86
C SER A 134 -7.16 16.90 -11.79
N ASP A 135 -8.39 16.38 -11.91
CA ASP A 135 -8.92 15.38 -11.00
C ASP A 135 -8.27 14.02 -11.25
N MET A 136 -8.04 13.65 -12.52
CA MET A 136 -7.32 12.42 -12.86
C MET A 136 -5.84 12.48 -12.43
N GLU A 137 -5.17 13.64 -12.57
CA GLU A 137 -3.83 13.85 -12.01
C GLU A 137 -3.82 13.57 -10.50
N ALA A 138 -4.79 14.11 -9.76
CA ALA A 138 -4.89 13.89 -8.32
C ALA A 138 -5.11 12.41 -7.96
N VAL A 139 -5.90 11.66 -8.73
CA VAL A 139 -6.08 10.21 -8.56
C VAL A 139 -4.77 9.47 -8.78
N LEU A 140 -4.05 9.76 -9.87
CA LEU A 140 -2.79 9.10 -10.22
C LEU A 140 -1.69 9.36 -9.18
N ILE A 141 -1.56 10.61 -8.69
CA ILE A 141 -0.60 10.96 -7.64
C ILE A 141 -0.91 10.20 -6.34
N LYS A 142 -2.19 10.11 -5.96
CA LYS A 142 -2.62 9.38 -4.75
C LYS A 142 -2.33 7.88 -4.87
N LEU A 143 -2.67 7.26 -6.01
CA LEU A 143 -2.39 5.84 -6.26
C LEU A 143 -0.90 5.52 -6.21
N LYS A 144 -0.09 6.34 -6.89
CA LYS A 144 1.37 6.22 -6.85
C LYS A 144 1.90 6.25 -5.42
N LYS A 145 1.47 7.23 -4.61
CA LYS A 145 1.86 7.34 -3.20
C LYS A 145 1.44 6.10 -2.39
N LEU A 146 0.24 5.56 -2.65
CA LEU A 146 -0.24 4.34 -1.99
C LEU A 146 0.61 3.12 -2.37
N LYS A 147 0.95 2.96 -3.65
CA LYS A 147 1.86 1.91 -4.11
C LYS A 147 3.24 2.05 -3.47
N ASP A 148 3.79 3.26 -3.43
CA ASP A 148 5.10 3.50 -2.82
C ASP A 148 5.07 3.19 -1.32
N CYS A 149 3.99 3.53 -0.61
CA CYS A 149 3.77 3.08 0.78
C CYS A 149 3.68 1.56 0.89
N ALA A 150 3.00 0.87 -0.02
CA ALA A 150 2.83 -0.57 0.03
C ALA A 150 4.10 -1.36 -0.30
N VAL A 151 4.98 -0.82 -1.16
CA VAL A 151 6.21 -1.49 -1.64
C VAL A 151 7.44 -1.08 -0.83
N ASN A 152 7.60 0.22 -0.54
CA ASN A 152 8.79 0.75 0.14
C ASN A 152 8.56 0.97 1.64
N GLY A 153 7.30 1.08 2.07
CA GLY A 153 6.99 1.14 3.49
C GLY A 153 7.39 -0.18 4.13
N THR A 154 8.07 -0.10 5.27
CA THR A 154 8.15 -1.17 6.27
C THR A 154 6.75 -1.42 6.80
N VAL A 155 5.87 -1.95 5.96
CA VAL A 155 4.50 -2.30 6.28
C VAL A 155 4.56 -3.61 7.03
N ASP A 156 5.16 -3.55 8.23
CA ASP A 156 4.90 -4.54 9.26
C ASP A 156 3.38 -4.63 9.41
N GLY A 157 2.66 -3.50 9.33
CA GLY A 157 1.21 -3.31 9.13
C GLY A 157 0.50 -4.16 8.06
N LYS A 158 0.48 -5.50 8.15
CA LYS A 158 -0.08 -6.46 7.18
C LYS A 158 -1.32 -5.89 6.45
N LEU A 159 -1.10 -5.38 5.24
CA LEU A 159 -2.15 -4.95 4.32
C LEU A 159 -3.18 -6.08 4.18
N SER A 160 -4.45 -5.73 4.07
CA SER A 160 -5.49 -6.73 3.89
C SER A 160 -5.70 -7.07 2.42
N TYR A 161 -6.19 -8.29 2.17
CA TYR A 161 -6.69 -8.69 0.85
C TYR A 161 -7.68 -7.65 0.31
N THR A 162 -8.65 -7.23 1.12
CA THR A 162 -9.67 -6.25 0.74
C THR A 162 -9.06 -4.93 0.28
N GLN A 163 -8.07 -4.40 0.99
CA GLN A 163 -7.37 -3.17 0.61
C GLN A 163 -6.64 -3.30 -0.74
N SER A 164 -6.04 -4.47 -1.00
CA SER A 164 -5.40 -4.76 -2.28
C SER A 164 -6.41 -4.85 -3.42
N ILE A 165 -7.56 -5.47 -3.20
CA ILE A 165 -8.63 -5.57 -4.19
C ILE A 165 -9.23 -4.19 -4.48
N GLU A 166 -9.48 -3.38 -3.46
CA GLU A 166 -9.95 -1.99 -3.65
C GLU A 166 -8.95 -1.18 -4.49
N TYR A 167 -7.65 -1.32 -4.23
CA TYR A 167 -6.62 -0.69 -5.04
C TYR A 167 -6.67 -1.16 -6.50
N PHE A 168 -6.78 -2.48 -6.72
CA PHE A 168 -6.90 -3.08 -8.05
C PHE A 168 -8.13 -2.56 -8.82
N GLU A 169 -9.28 -2.45 -8.17
CA GLU A 169 -10.50 -1.92 -8.81
C GLU A 169 -10.36 -0.46 -9.25
N ILE A 170 -9.73 0.37 -8.41
CA ILE A 170 -9.43 1.77 -8.76
C ILE A 170 -8.45 1.81 -9.95
N ALA A 171 -7.38 1.00 -9.92
CA ALA A 171 -6.40 0.91 -10.99
C ALA A 171 -7.03 0.44 -12.33
N LYS A 172 -7.89 -0.58 -12.29
CA LYS A 172 -8.64 -1.08 -13.45
C LYS A 172 -9.56 0.00 -14.02
N THR A 173 -10.23 0.77 -13.15
CA THR A 173 -11.09 1.86 -13.59
C THR A 173 -10.28 2.97 -14.27
N VAL A 174 -9.14 3.36 -13.69
CA VAL A 174 -8.22 4.35 -14.31
C VAL A 174 -7.73 3.85 -15.66
N GLN A 175 -7.33 2.59 -15.77
CA GLN A 175 -6.95 1.97 -17.05
C GLN A 175 -8.11 2.01 -18.06
N GLY A 176 -9.34 1.76 -17.63
CA GLY A 176 -10.53 1.85 -18.49
C GLY A 176 -10.79 3.26 -19.01
N ILE A 177 -10.65 4.28 -18.17
CA ILE A 177 -10.85 5.69 -18.56
C ILE A 177 -9.74 6.15 -19.51
N MET A 178 -8.47 5.94 -19.12
CA MET A 178 -7.31 6.39 -19.92
C MET A 178 -7.05 5.53 -21.16
N GLY A 179 -7.50 4.28 -21.16
CA GLY A 179 -7.39 3.37 -22.30
C GLY A 179 -8.61 3.42 -23.23
N GLY A 180 -9.75 3.92 -22.75
CA GLY A 180 -11.03 3.89 -23.46
C GLY A 180 -11.39 5.16 -24.24
N ASP A 181 -10.88 6.34 -23.88
CA ASP A 181 -11.40 7.59 -24.48
C ASP A 181 -10.45 8.80 -24.52
N SER A 182 -9.13 8.61 -24.71
CA SER A 182 -8.24 9.75 -25.06
C SER A 182 -8.41 10.23 -26.51
N GLY A 183 -9.48 9.83 -27.21
CA GLY A 183 -9.67 10.05 -28.65
C GLY A 183 -10.76 11.06 -29.04
N LYS A 184 -11.56 11.60 -28.12
CA LYS A 184 -12.74 12.41 -28.50
C LYS A 184 -12.79 13.86 -28.02
N GLU A 185 -12.01 14.28 -27.03
CA GLU A 185 -12.12 15.66 -26.54
C GLU A 185 -11.02 16.64 -27.01
N ALA A 186 -10.01 16.20 -27.76
CA ALA A 186 -9.02 17.12 -28.36
C ALA A 186 -9.58 17.95 -29.56
N LYS A 187 -10.89 18.01 -29.76
CA LYS A 187 -11.52 18.76 -30.86
C LYS A 187 -12.53 19.83 -30.47
N ILE A 188 -12.75 20.10 -29.18
CA ILE A 188 -13.86 20.99 -28.78
C ILE A 188 -13.44 22.35 -28.21
N HIS A 189 -12.15 22.69 -28.09
CA HIS A 189 -11.74 24.07 -27.77
C HIS A 189 -10.58 24.53 -28.64
N GLY A 190 -10.88 25.37 -29.62
CA GLY A 190 -9.89 26.10 -30.41
C GLY A 190 -10.38 26.50 -31.80
N ASN A 191 -11.53 27.19 -31.84
CA ASN A 191 -11.91 28.11 -32.92
C ASN A 191 -11.46 29.52 -32.50
#